data_AF-A0A0R3T628-F1
#
_entry.id   AF-A0A0R3T628-F1
#
_cell.length_a   1.000
_cell.length_b   1.000
_cell.length_c   1.000
_cell.angle_alpha   90.00
_cell.angle_beta   90.00
_cell.angle_gamma   90.00
#
_symmetry.space_group_name_H-M   'P 1'
#
loop_
_entity.id
_entity.type
_entity.pdbx_description
1 polymer ?
#
loop_
_entity_poly.entity_id
_entity_poly.type
_entity_poly.pdbx_seq_one_letter_code
_entity_poly.pdbx_strand_id
1 'polypeptide(L)' 'LPGGFRCTCPEGMMLADDKLSCRPFMDPCAPPTKGGCEHVCTTLSSYRYACSCYPGYRLAEDKKRCIGE' A
#
# COMPACT_ATOMS: atom_id res chain seq x y z
N LEU A 1 28.97 25.06 -0.02
CA LEU A 1 27.90 25.28 -1.01
C LEU A 1 26.68 24.47 -0.58
N PRO A 2 25.54 25.08 -0.19
CA PRO A 2 24.37 24.29 0.17
C PRO A 2 23.54 24.00 -1.10
N GLY A 3 24.06 23.10 -1.93
CA GLY A 3 23.30 22.50 -3.04
C GLY A 3 22.57 21.26 -2.54
N GLY A 4 21.41 21.43 -1.92
CA GLY A 4 20.55 20.33 -1.51
C GLY A 4 19.43 20.13 -2.53
N PHE A 5 19.35 18.95 -3.13
CA PHE A 5 18.17 18.54 -3.90
C PHE A 5 17.03 18.20 -2.92
N ARG A 6 15.84 18.74 -3.15
CA ARG A 6 14.63 18.39 -2.40
C ARG A 6 13.71 17.61 -3.32
N CYS A 7 13.46 16.36 -2.97
CA CYS A 7 12.45 15.55 -3.63
C CYS A 7 11.06 16.06 -3.22
N THR A 8 10.19 16.28 -4.20
CA THR A 8 8.78 16.64 -4.01
C THR A 8 7.91 15.59 -4.68
N CYS A 9 6.84 15.18 -4.02
CA CYS A 9 5.89 14.22 -4.58
C CYS A 9 4.73 14.93 -5.28
N PRO A 10 4.15 14.31 -6.32
CA PRO A 10 2.95 14.81 -6.98
C PRO A 10 1.76 14.87 -6.02
N GLU A 11 0.71 15.61 -6.40
CA GLU A 11 -0.47 15.82 -5.57
C GLU A 11 -1.08 14.49 -5.10
N GLY A 12 -1.32 14.38 -3.80
CA GLY A 12 -1.83 13.15 -3.17
C GLY A 12 -0.77 12.14 -2.72
N MET A 13 0.51 12.49 -2.80
CA MET A 13 1.61 11.69 -2.27
C MET A 13 2.48 12.48 -1.29
N MET A 14 3.05 11.78 -0.32
CA MET A 14 4.05 12.27 0.62
C MET A 14 5.38 11.54 0.41
N LEU A 15 6.48 12.23 0.70
CA LEU A 15 7.80 11.65 0.68
C LEU A 15 7.91 10.59 1.79
N ALA A 16 8.39 9.40 1.46
CA ALA A 16 8.68 8.33 2.40
C ALA A 16 9.93 8.66 3.23
N ASP A 17 10.17 7.88 4.29
CA ASP A 17 11.28 8.10 5.26
C ASP A 17 12.67 8.05 4.61
N ASP A 18 12.82 7.29 3.52
CA ASP A 18 14.02 7.22 2.70
C ASP A 18 14.31 8.52 1.92
N LYS A 19 13.41 9.51 1.99
CA LYS A 19 13.52 10.83 1.34
C LYS A 19 13.63 10.77 -0.19
N LEU A 20 13.34 9.62 -0.80
CA LEU A 20 13.47 9.39 -2.23
C LEU A 20 12.17 8.87 -2.85
N SER A 21 11.46 8.01 -2.13
CA SER A 21 10.25 7.33 -2.58
C SER A 21 9.01 8.16 -2.23
N CYS A 22 8.03 8.18 -3.12
CA CYS A 22 6.72 8.78 -2.86
C CYS A 22 5.73 7.69 -2.44
N ARG A 23 5.07 7.89 -1.30
CA ARG A 23 3.94 7.08 -0.85
C ARG A 23 2.65 7.89 -0.89
N PRO A 24 1.48 7.31 -1.15
CA PRO A 24 0.23 8.06 -1.08
C PRO A 24 0.01 8.67 0.31
N PHE A 25 -0.63 9.85 0.39
CA PHE A 25 -0.98 10.52 1.65
C PHE A 25 -1.91 9.67 2.52
N MET A 26 -2.76 8.87 1.87
CA MET A 26 -3.56 7.82 2.49
C MET A 26 -3.15 6.50 1.86
N ASP A 27 -2.36 5.73 2.59
CA ASP A 27 -2.06 4.36 2.21
C ASP A 27 -3.23 3.47 2.66
N PRO A 28 -4.04 2.91 1.74
CA PRO A 28 -5.15 2.05 2.12
C PRO A 28 -4.70 0.77 2.83
N CYS A 29 -3.43 0.36 2.70
CA CYS A 29 -2.83 -0.78 3.38
C CYS A 29 -2.10 -0.40 4.68
N ALA A 30 -2.16 0.86 5.12
CA ALA A 30 -1.54 1.27 6.36
C ALA A 30 -2.26 0.62 7.56
N PRO A 31 -1.52 0.38 8.65
CA PRO A 31 -2.14 0.02 9.93
C PRO A 31 -3.06 1.15 10.42
N PRO A 32 -4.12 0.82 11.18
CA PRO A 32 -4.38 -0.49 11.77
C PRO A 32 -5.16 -1.46 10.87
N THR A 33 -5.81 -0.97 9.81
CA THR A 33 -6.79 -1.77 9.07
C THR A 33 -6.19 -2.56 7.91
N LYS A 34 -5.04 -2.16 7.34
CA LYS A 34 -4.39 -2.82 6.19
C LYS A 34 -5.36 -3.16 5.06
N GLY A 35 -6.26 -2.22 4.71
CA GLY A 35 -7.29 -2.41 3.68
C GLY A 35 -8.38 -3.42 4.07
N GLY A 36 -8.35 -3.95 5.29
CA GLY A 36 -9.17 -5.07 5.73
C GLY A 36 -8.73 -6.42 5.14
N CYS A 37 -7.53 -6.52 4.58
CA CYS A 37 -7.01 -7.77 4.03
C CYS A 37 -6.62 -8.76 5.14
N GLU A 38 -6.95 -10.03 4.97
CA GLU A 38 -6.63 -11.08 5.95
C GLU A 38 -5.14 -11.45 5.96
N HIS A 39 -4.53 -11.57 4.78
CA HIS A 39 -3.11 -11.92 4.62
C HIS A 39 -2.28 -10.72 4.16
N VAL A 40 -2.22 -10.48 2.85
CA VAL A 40 -1.34 -9.47 2.25
C VAL A 40 -2.19 -8.34 1.66
N CYS A 41 -1.82 -7.09 1.95
CA CYS A 41 -2.40 -5.91 1.32
C CYS A 41 -1.33 -5.21 0.47
N THR A 42 -1.64 -4.98 -0.80
CA THR A 42 -0.74 -4.29 -1.73
C THR A 42 -1.41 -3.01 -2.20
N THR A 43 -0.77 -1.87 -1.93
CA THR A 43 -1.18 -0.59 -2.49
C THR A 43 -0.87 -0.53 -3.98
N LEU A 44 -1.88 -0.17 -4.77
CA LEU A 44 -1.80 0.07 -6.19
C LEU A 44 -1.76 1.58 -6.47
N SER A 45 -1.56 1.96 -7.73
CA SER A 45 -1.58 3.35 -8.17
C SER A 45 -2.92 4.03 -7.85
N SER A 46 -2.86 5.32 -7.53
CA SER A 46 -4.03 6.19 -7.33
C SER A 46 -4.92 5.75 -6.16
N TYR A 47 -4.35 5.48 -4.99
CA TYR A 47 -5.07 5.12 -3.75
C TYR A 47 -5.87 3.81 -3.81
N ARG A 48 -5.67 2.99 -4.85
CA ARG A 48 -6.26 1.65 -4.93
C ARG A 48 -5.43 0.66 -4.12
N TYR A 49 -6.03 -0.47 -3.77
CA TYR A 49 -5.33 -1.59 -3.16
C TYR A 49 -5.95 -2.91 -3.60
N ALA A 50 -5.18 -3.98 -3.43
CA ALA A 50 -5.65 -5.34 -3.62
C ALA A 50 -5.16 -6.21 -2.47
N CYS A 51 -6.00 -7.15 -2.04
CA CYS A 51 -5.61 -8.19 -1.11
C CYS A 51 -5.11 -9.42 -1.86
N SER A 52 -4.12 -10.10 -1.32
CA SER A 52 -3.66 -11.40 -1.82
C SER A 52 -3.46 -12.39 -0.67
N CYS A 53 -3.54 -13.68 -1.00
CA CYS A 53 -3.47 -14.78 -0.05
C CYS A 53 -2.15 -15.54 -0.16
N TYR A 54 -1.72 -16.16 0.94
CA TYR A 54 -0.58 -17.07 0.94
C TYR A 54 -0.86 -18.33 0.11
N PRO A 55 0.19 -19.04 -0.35
CA PRO A 55 0.02 -20.31 -1.05
C PRO A 55 -0.84 -21.30 -0.24
N GLY A 56 -1.74 -22.01 -0.92
CA GLY A 56 -2.72 -22.91 -0.28
C GLY A 56 -4.02 -22.21 0.17
N TYR A 57 -4.17 -20.92 -0.14
CA TYR A 57 -5.39 -20.17 0.10
C TYR A 57 -5.82 -19.43 -1.17
N ARG A 58 -7.12 -19.34 -1.39
CA ARG A 58 -7.73 -18.52 -2.45
C ARG A 58 -8.45 -17.31 -1.85
N LEU A 59 -8.46 -16.20 -2.59
CA LEU A 59 -9.15 -14.99 -2.15
C LEU A 59 -10.67 -15.19 -2.22
N ALA A 60 -11.37 -14.85 -1.14
CA ALA A 60 -12.82 -14.94 -1.06
C ALA A 60 -13.51 -13.90 -1.97
N GLU A 61 -14.82 -14.07 -2.18
CA GLU A 61 -15.62 -13.16 -3.03
C GLU A 61 -15.66 -11.72 -2.51
N ASP A 62 -15.50 -11.52 -1.20
CA ASP A 62 -15.39 -10.19 -0.58
C ASP A 62 -14.05 -9.48 -0.86
N LYS A 63 -13.12 -10.16 -1.56
CA LYS A 63 -11.78 -9.68 -1.94
C LYS A 63 -10.88 -9.31 -0.76
N LYS A 64 -11.19 -9.77 0.45
CA LYS A 64 -10.45 -9.45 1.68
C LYS A 64 -10.02 -10.68 2.47
N ARG A 65 -10.92 -11.66 2.63
CA ARG A 65 -10.67 -12.93 3.35
C ARG A 65 -9.97 -13.94 2.46
N CYS A 66 -9.23 -14.86 3.08
CA CYS A 66 -8.57 -15.96 2.39
C CYS A 66 -9.20 -17.28 2.87
N ILE A 67 -9.67 -18.09 1.92
CA ILE A 67 -10.23 -19.40 2.21
C ILE A 67 -9.23 -20.47 1.82
N GLY A 68 -8.92 -21.38 2.75
CA GLY A 68 -8.03 -22.51 2.50
C GLY A 68 -8.58 -23.38 1.39
N GLU A 69 -7.70 -23.84 0.51
CA GLU A 69 -8.01 -24.83 -0.52
C GLU A 69 -7.76 -26.25 -0.03
#